data_AF-C1FE06-F1
#
_entry.id   AF-C1FE06-F1
#
_cell.length_a   1.000
_cell.length_b   1.000
_cell.length_c   1.000
_cell.angle_alpha   90.00
_cell.angle_beta   90.00
_cell.angle_gamma   90.00
#
_symmetry.space_group_name_H-M   'P 1'
#
loop_
_entity.id
_entity.type
_entity.pdbx_description
1 polymer ?
#
loop_
_entity_poly.entity_id
_entity_poly.type
_entity_poly.pdbx_seq_one_letter_code
_entity_poly.pdbx_strand_id
1 'polypeptide(L)'
;MSGVAAKTWREIWIRPEVYPIVAAIGGAVSLCTFFCARQISSSPGFRVWKDGRAHEGIPEEKFRVKEGVNWREHFVRRAMRDTKPAIFPGLNDAMTSPK
;
A
#
# COMPACT_ATOMS: atom_id res chain seq x y z
N MET A 1 51.58 -0.01 16.97
CA MET A 1 50.24 -0.53 16.63
C MET A 1 49.53 0.52 15.81
N SER A 2 49.54 0.39 14.48
CA SER A 2 48.85 1.31 13.58
C SER A 2 47.34 1.16 13.77
N GLY A 3 46.66 2.25 14.14
CA GLY A 3 45.21 2.28 14.28
C GLY A 3 44.55 2.06 12.92
N VAL A 4 43.60 1.12 12.86
CA VAL A 4 42.76 0.93 11.68
C VAL A 4 41.90 2.19 11.51
N ALA A 5 42.12 2.92 10.41
CA ALA A 5 41.31 4.08 10.08
C ALA A 5 39.83 3.67 9.92
N ALA A 6 38.94 4.32 10.66
CA ALA A 6 37.50 4.07 10.58
C ALA A 6 36.99 4.52 9.20
N LYS A 7 36.30 3.61 8.50
CA LYS A 7 35.70 3.90 7.19
C LYS A 7 34.52 4.86 7.36
N THR A 8 34.40 5.82 6.46
CA THR A 8 33.30 6.80 6.48
C THR A 8 31.97 6.15 6.05
N TRP A 9 30.82 6.74 6.41
CA TRP A 9 29.49 6.24 6.00
C TRP A 9 29.39 6.09 4.47
N ARG A 10 29.94 7.05 3.72
CA ARG A 10 29.99 6.99 2.26
C ARG A 10 30.83 5.82 1.78
N GLU A 11 31.98 5.57 2.38
CA GLU A 11 32.80 4.40 2.06
C GLU A 11 32.12 3.09 2.40
N ILE A 12 31.13 3.04 3.29
CA ILE A 12 30.43 1.79 3.63
C ILE A 12 29.20 1.59 2.73
N TRP A 13 28.44 2.66 2.48
CA TRP A 13 27.11 2.59 1.85
C TRP A 13 27.06 3.04 0.39
N ILE A 14 28.06 3.81 -0.09
CA ILE A 14 28.20 4.21 -1.49
C ILE A 14 29.21 3.29 -2.17
N ARG A 15 28.92 1.99 -2.15
CA ARG A 15 29.62 1.01 -2.98
C ARG A 15 28.61 0.30 -3.88
N PRO A 16 28.95 0.01 -5.14
CA PRO A 16 28.02 -0.62 -6.08
C PRO A 16 27.48 -1.97 -5.58
N GLU A 17 28.26 -2.70 -4.78
CA GLU A 17 27.86 -3.99 -4.19
C GLU A 17 26.75 -3.84 -3.14
N VAL A 18 26.59 -2.65 -2.55
CA VAL A 18 25.66 -2.38 -1.46
C VAL A 18 24.34 -1.77 -1.96
N TYR A 19 24.32 -1.23 -3.18
CA TYR A 19 23.11 -0.70 -3.83
C TYR A 19 21.91 -1.65 -3.85
N PRO A 20 22.02 -2.95 -4.17
CA PRO A 20 20.85 -3.84 -4.14
C PRO A 20 20.24 -3.98 -2.74
N ILE A 21 21.08 -4.01 -1.69
CA ILE A 21 20.62 -4.11 -0.30
C ILE A 21 19.94 -2.81 0.13
N VAL A 22 20.53 -1.66 -0.22
CA VAL A 22 19.94 -0.33 0.06
C VAL A 22 18.61 -0.16 -0.67
N ALA A 23 18.51 -0.61 -1.92
CA ALA A 23 17.26 -0.59 -2.67
C ALA A 23 16.18 -1.44 -1.99
N ALA A 24 16.51 -2.65 -1.53
CA ALA A 24 15.57 -3.51 -0.81
C ALA A 24 15.10 -2.90 0.51
N ILE A 25 16.02 -2.37 1.32
CA ILE A 25 15.70 -1.73 2.61
C ILE A 25 14.87 -0.46 2.40
N GLY A 26 15.29 0.40 1.47
CA GLY A 26 14.55 1.62 1.10
C GLY A 26 13.16 1.30 0.55
N GLY A 27 13.04 0.25 -0.27
CA GLY A 27 11.77 -0.28 -0.73
C GLY A 27 10.86 -0.71 0.42
N ALA A 28 11.36 -1.47 1.38
CA ALA A 28 10.59 -1.91 2.54
C ALA A 28 10.13 -0.72 3.43
N VAL A 29 11.02 0.23 3.70
CA VAL A 29 10.71 1.40 4.53
C VAL A 29 9.71 2.32 3.84
N SER A 30 9.87 2.56 2.53
CA SER A 30 8.93 3.38 1.75
C SER A 30 7.55 2.73 1.68
N LEU A 31 7.49 1.41 1.48
CA LEU A 31 6.24 0.66 1.47
C LEU A 31 5.51 0.74 2.82
N CYS A 32 6.25 0.54 3.93
CA CYS A 32 5.70 0.70 5.28
C CYS A 32 5.15 2.11 5.51
N THR A 33 5.92 3.14 5.13
CA THR A 33 5.51 4.55 5.25
C THR A 33 4.25 4.83 4.44
N PHE A 34 4.17 4.33 3.20
CA PHE A 34 2.98 4.45 2.36
C PHE A 34 1.76 3.78 3.01
N PHE A 35 1.92 2.58 3.54
CA PHE A 35 0.83 1.89 4.24
C PHE A 35 0.37 2.66 5.47
N CYS A 36 1.27 3.11 6.33
CA CYS A 36 0.93 3.93 7.50
C CYS A 36 0.19 5.21 7.10
N ALA A 37 0.69 5.95 6.10
CA ALA A 37 0.04 7.16 5.59
C ALA A 37 -1.36 6.87 5.02
N ARG A 38 -1.53 5.76 4.31
CA ARG A 38 -2.83 5.32 3.79
C ARG A 38 -3.80 4.94 4.91
N GLN A 39 -3.31 4.26 5.96
CA GLN A 39 -4.15 3.93 7.12
C GLN A 39 -4.59 5.19 7.86
N ILE A 40 -3.69 6.16 8.05
CA ILE A 40 -4.00 7.44 8.71
C ILE A 40 -5.04 8.26 7.93
N SER A 41 -4.87 8.35 6.61
CA SER A 41 -5.68 9.25 5.78
C SER A 41 -7.03 8.69 5.40
N SER A 42 -7.12 7.37 5.22
CA SER A 42 -8.29 6.76 4.59
C SER A 42 -9.07 5.86 5.56
N SER A 43 -8.43 5.25 6.56
CA SER A 43 -9.10 4.23 7.38
C SER A 43 -10.19 4.85 8.25
N PRO A 44 -11.44 4.36 8.19
CA PRO A 44 -12.52 4.91 8.99
C PRO A 44 -12.30 4.71 10.51
N GLY A 45 -11.50 3.70 10.89
CA GLY A 45 -11.24 3.30 12.28
C GLY A 45 -9.91 3.78 12.88
N PHE A 46 -9.06 4.50 12.14
CA PHE A 46 -7.82 5.06 12.69
C PHE A 46 -7.82 6.57 12.56
N ARG A 47 -8.18 7.27 13.64
CA ARG A 47 -8.24 8.75 13.67
C ARG A 47 -7.21 9.32 14.63
N VAL A 48 -6.22 10.03 14.09
CA VAL A 48 -5.14 10.67 14.86
C VAL A 48 -5.59 11.94 15.58
N TRP A 49 -6.62 12.64 15.07
CA TRP A 49 -7.13 13.90 15.61
C TRP A 49 -8.28 13.70 16.61
N LYS A 50 -8.35 14.53 17.66
CA LYS A 50 -9.35 14.41 18.74
C LYS A 50 -10.78 14.60 18.24
N ASP A 51 -11.03 15.62 17.41
CA ASP A 51 -12.36 15.89 16.85
C ASP A 51 -12.86 14.72 16.00
N GLY A 52 -11.94 14.07 15.27
CA GLY A 52 -12.23 12.85 14.53
C GLY A 52 -12.77 11.72 15.41
N ARG A 53 -12.29 11.55 16.65
CA ARG A 53 -12.78 10.49 17.56
C ARG A 53 -14.11 10.86 18.24
N ALA A 54 -14.34 12.14 18.50
CA ALA A 54 -15.57 12.62 19.15
C ALA A 54 -16.85 12.35 18.31
N HIS A 55 -16.72 12.20 16.99
CA HIS A 55 -17.83 11.94 16.05
C HIS A 55 -17.99 10.44 15.69
N GLU A 56 -17.64 9.51 16.59
CA GLU A 56 -17.77 8.05 16.39
C GLU A 56 -19.22 7.52 16.47
N GLY A 57 -20.15 8.31 17.00
CA GLY A 57 -21.59 8.03 16.89
C GLY A 57 -22.09 8.44 15.50
N ILE A 58 -22.55 7.46 14.73
CA ILE A 58 -23.00 7.53 13.33
C ILE A 58 -23.63 8.90 12.96
N PRO A 59 -22.93 9.73 12.16
CA PRO A 59 -23.58 10.82 11.47
C PRO A 59 -23.91 10.35 10.06
N GLU A 60 -25.20 10.21 9.77
CA GLU A 60 -25.83 10.01 8.45
C GLU A 60 -25.52 11.17 7.45
N GLU A 61 -24.44 11.92 7.68
CA GLU A 61 -24.06 13.06 6.90
C GLU A 61 -23.55 12.65 5.52
N LYS A 62 -23.93 13.43 4.51
CA LYS A 62 -23.62 13.18 3.08
C LYS A 62 -22.13 12.92 2.82
N PHE A 63 -21.24 13.54 3.61
CA PHE A 63 -19.80 13.35 3.48
C PHE A 63 -19.34 11.93 3.88
N ARG A 64 -19.83 11.39 5.00
CA ARG A 64 -19.47 10.04 5.50
C ARG A 64 -20.11 8.94 4.65
N VAL A 65 -21.32 9.16 4.14
CA VAL A 65 -21.94 8.26 3.15
C VAL A 65 -21.10 8.20 1.88
N LYS A 66 -20.59 9.34 1.38
CA LYS A 66 -19.72 9.39 0.21
C LYS A 66 -18.38 8.66 0.43
N GLU A 67 -17.81 8.80 1.62
CA GLU A 67 -16.58 8.08 2.02
C GLU A 67 -16.81 6.55 2.07
N GLY A 68 -17.92 6.11 2.69
CA GLY A 68 -18.33 4.70 2.71
C GLY A 68 -18.58 4.12 1.32
N VAL A 69 -19.19 4.91 0.42
CA VAL A 69 -19.35 4.53 -0.99
C VAL A 69 -17.99 4.40 -1.69
N ASN A 70 -17.03 5.29 -1.43
CA ASN A 70 -15.69 5.19 -2.01
C ASN A 70 -14.90 3.96 -1.50
N TRP A 71 -15.07 3.58 -0.23
CA TRP A 71 -14.49 2.35 0.32
C TRP A 71 -15.14 1.09 -0.24
N ARG A 72 -16.48 1.09 -0.33
CA ARG A 72 -17.24 0.00 -0.96
C ARG A 72 -16.86 -0.14 -2.43
N GLU A 73 -16.78 0.97 -3.17
CA GLU A 73 -16.49 1.03 -4.62
C GLU A 73 -15.04 1.46 -4.89
N HIS A 74 -14.07 0.85 -4.20
CA HIS A 74 -12.67 1.14 -4.50
C HIS A 74 -12.28 0.70 -5.92
N PHE A 75 -11.24 1.31 -6.47
CA PHE A 75 -10.83 1.15 -7.88
C PHE A 75 -10.77 -0.32 -8.34
N VAL A 76 -10.07 -1.18 -7.60
CA VAL A 76 -9.92 -2.61 -7.96
C VAL A 76 -11.28 -3.30 -8.07
N ARG A 77 -12.21 -3.06 -7.14
CA ARG A 77 -13.55 -3.65 -7.20
C ARG A 77 -14.37 -3.11 -8.38
N ARG A 78 -14.25 -1.83 -8.70
CA ARG A 78 -14.88 -1.24 -9.90
C ARG A 78 -14.31 -1.84 -11.18
N ALA A 79 -12.98 -1.96 -11.25
CA ALA A 79 -12.28 -2.50 -12.41
C ALA A 79 -12.58 -3.99 -12.64
N MET A 80 -12.83 -4.75 -11.57
CA MET A 80 -13.13 -6.19 -11.64
C MET A 80 -14.62 -6.53 -11.54
N ARG A 81 -15.51 -5.53 -11.54
CA ARG A 81 -16.95 -5.74 -11.31
C ARG A 81 -17.60 -6.61 -12.37
N ASP A 82 -17.20 -6.41 -13.64
CA ASP A 82 -17.76 -7.10 -14.79
C ASP A 82 -16.91 -8.30 -15.21
N THR A 83 -15.80 -8.55 -14.52
CA THR A 83 -14.93 -9.68 -14.78
C THR A 83 -15.58 -10.95 -14.24
N LYS A 84 -15.76 -11.95 -15.11
CA LYS A 84 -16.27 -13.27 -14.71
C LYS A 84 -15.35 -13.88 -13.64
N PRO A 85 -15.89 -14.34 -12.50
CA PRO A 85 -15.07 -14.92 -11.44
C PRO A 85 -14.47 -16.25 -11.93
N ALA A 86 -13.19 -16.22 -12.31
CA ALA A 86 -12.41 -17.37 -12.72
C ALA A 86 -10.96 -17.20 -12.26
N ILE A 87 -10.32 -18.29 -11.86
CA ILE A 87 -8.94 -18.27 -11.32
C ILE A 87 -7.94 -17.86 -12.42
N PHE A 88 -8.22 -18.18 -13.69
CA PHE A 88 -7.51 -17.67 -14.87
C PHE A 88 -8.46 -17.61 -16.09
N PRO A 89 -9.17 -16.49 -16.33
CA PRO A 89 -10.14 -16.41 -17.41
C PRO A 89 -9.52 -16.69 -18.77
N GLY A 90 -8.35 -16.11 -19.07
CA GLY A 90 -7.67 -16.32 -20.37
C GLY A 90 -7.23 -17.77 -20.62
N LEU A 91 -6.78 -18.49 -19.60
CA LEU A 91 -6.42 -19.91 -19.75
C LEU A 91 -7.67 -20.79 -19.88
N ASN A 92 -8.71 -20.47 -19.12
CA ASN A 92 -9.97 -21.19 -19.17
C ASN A 92 -10.63 -21.03 -20.55
N ASP A 93 -10.67 -19.82 -21.10
CA ASP A 93 -11.22 -19.56 -22.43
C ASP A 93 -10.39 -20.25 -23.52
N ALA A 94 -9.05 -20.26 -23.41
CA ALA A 94 -8.18 -20.96 -24.35
C ALA A 94 -8.38 -22.48 -24.37
N MET A 95 -8.69 -23.08 -23.21
CA MET A 95 -8.85 -24.54 -23.06
C MET A 95 -10.28 -25.03 -23.30
N THR A 96 -11.28 -24.17 -23.10
CA THR A 96 -12.71 -24.53 -23.25
C THR A 96 -13.34 -24.09 -24.56
N SER A 97 -12.70 -23.20 -25.32
CA SER A 97 -13.17 -22.83 -26.65
C SER A 97 -12.98 -24.01 -27.62
N PRO A 98 -14.05 -24.53 -28.24
CA PRO A 98 -13.92 -25.54 -29.29
C PRO A 98 -13.19 -24.93 -30.50
N LYS A 99 -12.33 -25.73 -31.13
CA LYS A 99 -11.72 -25.40 -32.42
C LYS A 99 -12.74 -25.40 -33.54
#